data_AF-A0A3A4QYV7-F1
#
_entry.id   AF-A0A3A4QYV7-F1
#
_cell.length_a   1.000
_cell.length_b   1.000
_cell.length_c   1.000
_cell.angle_alpha   90.00
_cell.angle_beta   90.00
_cell.angle_gamma   90.00
#
_symmetry.space_group_name_H-M   'P 1'
#
loop_
_entity.id
_entity.type
_entity.pdbx_description
1 polymer ?
#
loop_
_entity_poly.entity_id
_entity_poly.type
_entity_poly.pdbx_seq_one_letter_code
_entity_poly.pdbx_strand_id
1 'polypeptide(L)'
;MSNELYLIISYFVTGIGAILLGAGVFFLLRRSYMRIISLVPNRNFSAILKKVFLAGAVLPAMLGFFSVSFKSCTADTYRKVIEKRSYLVEKNQEQVSSSLNYTVAGLLGWSMIVFGIIVYIRKTGN
;
A
#
# COMPACT_ATOMS: atom_id res chain seq x y z
N MET A 1 16.03 -13.26 23.01
CA MET A 1 15.92 -12.12 22.07
C MET A 1 15.53 -10.91 22.89
N SER A 2 16.29 -9.81 22.86
CA SER A 2 15.91 -8.60 23.61
C SER A 2 14.68 -7.95 22.97
N ASN A 3 13.83 -7.30 23.79
CA ASN A 3 12.61 -6.66 23.31
C ASN A 3 12.90 -5.52 22.32
N GLU A 4 14.06 -4.88 22.44
CA GLU A 4 14.56 -3.89 21.47
C GLU A 4 14.83 -4.50 20.09
N LEU A 5 15.52 -5.65 20.07
CA LEU A 5 15.79 -6.37 18.83
C LEU A 5 14.48 -6.86 18.18
N TYR A 6 13.51 -7.30 18.99
CA TYR A 6 12.18 -7.66 18.52
C TYR A 6 11.43 -6.47 17.91
N LEU A 7 11.50 -5.29 18.53
CA LEU A 7 10.89 -4.06 18.02
C LEU A 7 11.46 -3.69 16.65
N ILE A 8 12.79 -3.66 16.53
CA ILE A 8 13.47 -3.34 15.27
C ILE A 8 13.10 -4.35 14.18
N ILE A 9 13.25 -5.64 14.46
CA ILE A 9 13.00 -6.70 13.47
C ILE A 9 11.54 -6.68 13.05
N SER A 10 10.61 -6.61 13.99
CA SER A 10 9.18 -6.65 13.66
C SER A 10 8.73 -5.44 12.84
N TYR A 11 9.26 -4.24 13.11
CA TYR A 11 8.99 -3.04 12.31
C TYR A 11 9.50 -3.16 10.87
N PHE A 12 10.72 -3.67 10.66
CA PHE A 12 11.25 -3.88 9.31
C PHE A 12 10.52 -5.00 8.59
N VAL A 13 10.14 -6.08 9.29
CA VAL A 13 9.36 -7.18 8.71
C VAL A 13 7.97 -6.70 8.27
N THR A 14 7.27 -5.91 9.08
CA THR A 14 5.96 -5.35 8.69
C THR A 14 6.10 -4.35 7.54
N GLY A 15 7.14 -3.50 7.55
CA GLY A 15 7.43 -2.57 6.45
C GLY A 15 7.74 -3.28 5.12
N ILE A 16 8.60 -4.29 5.14
CA ILE A 16 8.88 -5.13 3.96
C ILE A 16 7.60 -5.86 3.53
N GLY A 17 6.82 -6.37 4.48
CA GLY A 17 5.53 -7.01 4.23
C GLY A 17 4.56 -6.10 3.47
N ALA A 18 4.47 -4.81 3.85
CA ALA A 18 3.63 -3.83 3.16
C ALA A 18 4.08 -3.57 1.72
N ILE A 19 5.40 -3.49 1.48
CA ILE A 19 5.96 -3.33 0.13
C ILE A 19 5.65 -4.56 -0.73
N LEU A 20 5.88 -5.76 -0.19
CA LEU A 20 5.58 -7.02 -0.88
C LEU A 20 4.10 -7.17 -1.17
N LEU A 21 3.24 -6.70 -0.27
CA LEU A 21 1.80 -6.70 -0.46
C LEU A 21 1.39 -5.80 -1.64
N GLY A 22 1.86 -4.55 -1.68
CA GLY A 22 1.60 -3.65 -2.80
C GLY A 22 2.17 -4.15 -4.13
N ALA A 23 3.39 -4.70 -4.10
CA ALA A 23 4.01 -5.31 -5.26
C ALA A 23 3.26 -6.55 -5.74
N GLY A 24 2.80 -7.41 -4.82
CA GLY A 24 2.01 -8.61 -5.12
C GLY A 24 0.69 -8.25 -5.82
N VAL A 25 -0.02 -7.25 -5.29
CA VAL A 25 -1.23 -6.70 -5.92
C VAL A 25 -0.94 -6.17 -7.32
N PHE A 26 0.16 -5.43 -7.51
CA PHE A 26 0.59 -4.99 -8.82
C PHE A 26 0.82 -6.18 -9.77
N PHE A 27 1.55 -7.22 -9.36
CA PHE A 27 1.82 -8.37 -10.22
C PHE A 27 0.54 -9.12 -10.63
N LEU A 28 -0.42 -9.28 -9.71
CA LEU A 28 -1.70 -9.93 -9.98
C LEU A 28 -2.54 -9.13 -11.00
N LEU A 29 -2.60 -7.81 -10.85
CA LEU A 29 -3.47 -6.95 -11.66
C LEU A 29 -2.80 -6.42 -12.93
N ARG A 30 -1.46 -6.43 -13.00
CA ARG A 30 -0.67 -5.87 -14.11
C ARG A 30 -1.17 -6.34 -15.46
N ARG A 31 -1.45 -7.64 -15.61
CA ARG A 31 -1.85 -8.21 -16.90
C ARG A 31 -3.19 -7.64 -17.38
N SER A 32 -4.19 -7.63 -16.50
CA SER A 32 -5.52 -7.10 -16.82
C SER A 32 -5.48 -5.60 -17.06
N TYR A 33 -4.76 -4.87 -16.21
CA TYR A 33 -4.62 -3.42 -16.29
C TYR A 33 -3.93 -2.97 -17.59
N MET A 34 -2.84 -3.63 -17.98
CA MET A 34 -2.10 -3.31 -19.21
C MET A 34 -2.95 -3.52 -20.48
N ARG A 35 -3.84 -4.52 -20.50
CA ARG A 35 -4.78 -4.76 -21.61
C ARG A 35 -5.78 -3.62 -21.75
N ILE A 36 -6.34 -3.13 -20.66
CA ILE A 36 -7.32 -2.03 -20.70
C ILE A 36 -6.63 -0.74 -21.18
N ILE A 37 -5.44 -0.45 -20.66
CA ILE A 37 -4.71 0.77 -21.06
C ILE A 37 -4.25 0.74 -22.52
N SER A 38 -3.99 -0.42 -23.11
CA SER A 38 -3.65 -0.49 -24.54
C SER A 38 -4.80 -0.10 -25.46
N LEU A 39 -6.03 -0.05 -24.96
CA LEU A 39 -7.20 0.40 -25.70
C LEU A 39 -7.38 1.93 -25.66
N VAL A 40 -6.58 2.64 -24.86
CA VAL A 40 -6.66 4.10 -24.75
C VAL A 40 -6.09 4.75 -26.01
N PRO A 41 -6.83 5.63 -26.70
CA PRO A 41 -6.38 6.27 -27.94
C PRO A 41 -5.12 7.14 -27.74
N ASN A 42 -5.01 7.80 -26.58
CA ASN A 42 -3.91 8.69 -26.25
C ASN A 42 -2.69 7.91 -25.71
N ARG A 43 -1.65 7.81 -26.53
CA ARG A 43 -0.39 7.11 -26.20
C ARG A 43 0.36 7.72 -25.01
N ASN A 44 0.34 9.04 -24.85
CA ASN A 44 1.04 9.72 -23.75
C ASN A 44 0.37 9.41 -22.41
N PHE A 45 -0.97 9.49 -22.37
CA PHE A 45 -1.73 9.15 -21.17
C PHE A 45 -1.59 7.66 -20.80
N SER A 46 -1.64 6.78 -21.80
CA SER A 46 -1.39 5.35 -21.67
C SER A 46 -0.01 5.06 -21.05
N ALA A 47 1.05 5.73 -21.50
CA ALA A 47 2.40 5.57 -20.97
C ALA A 47 2.53 6.04 -19.51
N ILE A 48 1.90 7.15 -19.14
CA ILE A 48 1.90 7.67 -17.76
C ILE A 48 1.19 6.67 -16.83
N LEU A 49 0.00 6.20 -17.20
CA LEU A 49 -0.77 5.24 -16.40
C LEU A 49 0.01 3.94 -16.13
N LYS A 50 0.72 3.43 -17.13
CA LYS A 50 1.58 2.24 -16.98
C LYS A 50 2.70 2.45 -15.96
N LYS A 51 3.30 3.64 -15.91
CA LYS A 51 4.37 3.99 -14.96
C LYS A 51 3.82 4.21 -13.56
N VAL A 52 2.68 4.91 -13.46
CA VAL A 52 2.09 5.31 -12.18
C VAL A 52 1.42 4.13 -11.48
N PHE A 53 0.98 3.08 -12.19
CA PHE A 53 0.30 1.95 -11.57
C PHE A 53 1.11 1.21 -10.51
N LEU A 54 2.42 1.03 -10.72
CA LEU A 54 3.29 0.41 -9.71
C LEU A 54 3.35 1.27 -8.45
N ALA A 55 3.63 2.57 -8.61
CA ALA A 55 3.66 3.50 -7.50
C ALA A 55 2.29 3.58 -6.81
N GLY A 56 1.20 3.62 -7.57
CA GLY A 56 -0.16 3.67 -7.05
C GLY A 56 -0.65 2.38 -6.41
N ALA A 57 0.03 1.24 -6.59
CA ALA A 57 -0.24 0.00 -5.88
C ALA A 57 0.58 -0.12 -4.58
N VAL A 58 1.84 0.34 -4.61
CA VAL A 58 2.77 0.25 -3.47
C VAL A 58 2.58 1.38 -2.47
N LEU A 59 2.38 2.62 -2.93
CA LEU A 59 2.25 3.80 -2.07
C LEU A 59 1.10 3.68 -1.06
N PRO A 60 -0.11 3.23 -1.42
CA PRO A 60 -1.18 3.07 -0.43
C PRO A 60 -0.81 2.08 0.68
N ALA A 61 -0.20 0.94 0.34
CA ALA A 61 0.25 -0.03 1.33
C ALA A 61 1.27 0.56 2.31
N MET A 62 2.20 1.37 1.81
CA MET A 62 3.19 2.09 2.62
C MET A 62 2.55 3.21 3.45
N LEU A 63 1.58 3.95 2.92
CA LEU A 63 0.85 4.97 3.68
C LEU A 63 0.07 4.36 4.83
N GLY A 64 -0.55 3.19 4.63
CA GLY A 64 -1.20 2.46 5.72
C GLY A 64 -0.19 2.04 6.81
N PHE A 65 1.01 1.61 6.42
CA PHE A 65 2.07 1.29 7.37
C PHE A 65 2.50 2.53 8.19
N PHE A 66 2.75 3.67 7.52
CA PHE A 66 3.17 4.91 8.17
C PHE A 66 2.06 5.64 8.92
N SER A 67 0.79 5.30 8.68
CA SER A 67 -0.34 5.90 9.41
C SER A 67 -0.34 5.53 10.90
N VAL A 68 0.25 4.39 11.25
CA VAL A 68 0.30 3.91 12.63
C VAL A 68 1.50 4.52 13.33
N SER A 69 1.23 5.54 14.14
CA SER A 69 2.25 6.20 14.96
C SER A 69 2.33 5.59 16.36
N PHE A 70 3.56 5.33 16.82
CA PHE A 70 3.82 5.07 18.22
C PHE A 70 3.78 6.40 18.96
N LYS A 71 2.69 6.69 19.70
CA LYS A 71 2.63 7.88 20.58
C LYS A 71 3.73 7.79 21.64
N SER A 72 4.91 8.36 21.34
CA SER A 72 6.13 8.23 22.15
C SER A 72 6.92 9.53 22.13
N CYS A 73 6.35 10.63 22.65
CA CYS A 73 7.10 11.90 22.78
C CYS A 73 7.92 12.00 24.09
N THR A 74 8.02 10.94 24.89
CA THR A 74 8.81 10.96 26.14
C THR A 74 9.61 9.67 26.33
N ALA A 75 10.88 9.81 26.74
CA ALA A 75 11.83 8.71 26.95
C ALA A 75 11.34 7.67 27.98
N ASP A 76 10.52 8.08 28.97
CA ASP A 76 9.88 7.17 29.93
C ASP A 76 8.86 6.21 29.30
N THR A 77 8.31 6.57 28.15
CA THR A 77 7.35 5.73 27.43
C THR A 77 8.06 4.67 26.60
N TYR A 78 9.27 4.96 26.09
CA TYR A 78 10.08 3.99 25.33
C TYR A 78 10.44 2.76 26.18
N ARG A 79 10.84 2.98 27.44
CA ARG A 79 11.06 1.88 28.40
C ARG A 79 9.78 1.05 28.62
N LYS A 80 8.63 1.71 28.82
CA LYS A 80 7.33 1.03 29.01
C LYS A 80 6.86 0.27 27.76
N VAL A 81 7.19 0.76 26.57
CA VAL A 81 6.90 0.13 25.27
C VAL A 81 7.77 -1.12 25.06
N ILE A 82 9.05 -1.06 25.41
CA ILE A 82 9.96 -2.22 25.37
C ILE A 82 9.59 -3.26 26.42
N GLU A 83 9.13 -2.83 27.59
CA GLU A 83 8.79 -3.74 28.70
C GLU A 83 7.55 -4.60 28.39
N LYS A 84 6.60 -4.09 27.60
CA LYS A 84 5.35 -4.78 27.25
C LYS A 84 5.34 -5.30 25.82
N ARG A 85 5.79 -6.55 25.63
CA ARG A 85 5.76 -7.25 24.33
C ARG A 85 4.36 -7.28 23.68
N SER A 86 3.29 -7.37 24.48
CA SER A 86 1.91 -7.36 23.97
C SER A 86 1.54 -6.07 23.22
N TYR A 87 2.01 -4.92 23.70
CA TYR A 87 1.79 -3.63 23.04
C TYR A 87 2.47 -3.56 21.66
N LEU A 88 3.67 -4.14 21.54
CA LEU A 88 4.38 -4.23 20.26
C LEU A 88 3.65 -5.13 19.26
N VAL A 89 3.12 -6.26 19.73
CA VAL A 89 2.31 -7.17 18.89
C VAL A 89 1.05 -6.46 18.40
N GLU A 90 0.34 -5.77 19.28
CA GLU A 90 -0.87 -5.02 18.95
C GLU A 90 -0.59 -3.93 17.89
N LYS A 91 0.50 -3.17 18.05
CA LYS A 91 0.90 -2.14 17.09
C LYS A 91 1.28 -2.71 15.72
N ASN A 92 1.95 -3.86 15.70
CA ASN A 92 2.27 -4.54 14.44
C ASN A 92 1.00 -5.05 13.74
N GLN A 93 0.02 -5.56 14.49
CA GLN A 93 -1.28 -5.95 13.93
C GLN A 93 -2.02 -4.74 13.36
N GLU A 94 -1.99 -3.61 14.06
CA GLU A 94 -2.55 -2.34 13.58
C GLU A 94 -1.87 -1.87 12.29
N GLN A 95 -0.54 -1.93 12.21
CA GLN A 95 0.23 -1.62 10.99
C GLN A 95 -0.18 -2.50 9.81
N VAL A 96 -0.27 -3.81 10.02
CA VAL A 96 -0.68 -4.76 8.97
C VAL A 96 -2.13 -4.49 8.53
N SER A 97 -3.04 -4.30 9.48
CA SER A 97 -4.45 -4.01 9.18
C SER A 97 -4.59 -2.69 8.43
N SER A 98 -3.85 -1.65 8.83
CA SER A 98 -3.89 -0.36 8.15
C SER A 98 -3.31 -0.44 6.75
N SER A 99 -2.17 -1.10 6.56
CA SER A 99 -1.60 -1.38 5.23
C SER A 99 -2.60 -2.08 4.30
N LEU A 100 -3.33 -3.08 4.81
CA LEU A 100 -4.38 -3.76 4.04
C LEU A 100 -5.52 -2.79 3.67
N ASN A 101 -6.05 -2.06 4.64
CA ASN A 101 -7.16 -1.11 4.43
C ASN A 101 -6.79 -0.03 3.39
N TYR A 102 -5.61 0.55 3.50
CA TYR A 102 -5.13 1.53 2.53
C TYR A 102 -4.87 0.91 1.16
N THR A 103 -4.42 -0.34 1.09
CA THR A 103 -4.29 -1.05 -0.19
C THR A 103 -5.65 -1.23 -0.86
N VAL A 104 -6.68 -1.63 -0.10
CA VAL A 104 -8.06 -1.72 -0.60
C VAL A 104 -8.55 -0.36 -1.08
N ALA A 105 -8.34 0.71 -0.30
CA ALA A 105 -8.70 2.08 -0.72
C ALA A 105 -7.99 2.51 -2.02
N GLY A 106 -6.69 2.20 -2.14
CA GLY A 106 -5.92 2.45 -3.36
C GLY A 106 -6.46 1.67 -4.57
N LEU A 107 -6.84 0.41 -4.37
CA LEU A 107 -7.46 -0.42 -5.41
C LEU A 107 -8.82 0.11 -5.84
N LEU A 108 -9.65 0.57 -4.91
CA LEU A 108 -10.91 1.23 -5.22
C LEU A 108 -10.67 2.50 -6.05
N GLY A 109 -9.68 3.32 -5.70
CA GLY A 109 -9.27 4.48 -6.50
C GLY A 109 -8.89 4.08 -7.93
N TRP A 110 -8.06 3.05 -8.10
CA TRP A 110 -7.70 2.53 -9.43
C TRP A 110 -8.89 1.95 -10.20
N SER A 111 -9.84 1.31 -9.50
CA SER A 111 -11.05 0.78 -10.13
C SER A 111 -11.90 1.90 -10.76
N MET A 112 -11.97 3.06 -10.11
CA MET A 112 -12.67 4.24 -10.63
C MET A 112 -11.96 4.82 -11.86
N ILE A 113 -10.62 4.86 -11.85
CA ILE A 113 -9.82 5.29 -13.01
C ILE A 113 -10.07 4.35 -14.20
N VAL A 114 -10.00 3.04 -13.98
CA VAL A 114 -10.26 2.02 -15.01
C VAL A 114 -11.67 2.14 -15.56
N PHE A 115 -12.67 2.31 -14.70
CA PHE A 115 -14.06 2.52 -15.10
C PHE A 115 -14.20 3.78 -15.98
N GLY A 116 -13.60 4.91 -15.56
CA GLY A 116 -13.58 6.14 -16.35
C GLY A 116 -12.94 5.96 -17.73
N ILE A 117 -11.85 5.20 -17.82
CA ILE A 117 -11.20 4.85 -19.10
C ILE A 117 -12.15 4.06 -20.00
N ILE A 118 -12.83 3.05 -19.47
CA ILE A 118 -13.77 2.23 -20.24
C ILE A 118 -14.92 3.09 -20.78
N VAL A 119 -15.49 3.96 -19.93
CA VAL A 119 -16.56 4.89 -20.34
C VAL A 119 -16.06 5.86 -21.43
N TYR A 120 -14.85 6.39 -21.28
CA TYR A 120 -14.25 7.29 -22.26
C TYR A 120 -14.02 6.61 -23.62
N ILE A 121 -13.49 5.39 -23.62
CA ILE A 121 -13.29 4.60 -24.85
C ILE A 121 -14.64 4.33 -25.51
N ARG A 122 -15.67 3.94 -24.75
CA ARG A 122 -17.03 3.71 -25.27
C ARG A 122 -17.62 4.96 -25.93
N LYS A 123 -17.33 6.15 -25.39
CA LYS A 123 -17.86 7.42 -25.91
C LYS A 123 -17.12 7.93 -27.15
N THR A 124 -15.84 7.59 -27.30
CA THR A 124 -14.99 8.04 -28.43
C THR A 124 -14.89 7.01 -29.56
N GLY A 125 -15.28 5.76 -29.31
CA GLY A 125 -15.37 4.69 -30.33
C GLY A 125 -16.72 4.58 -31.05
N ASN A 126 -17.68 5.45 -30.72
CA ASN A 126 -18.91 5.73 -31.50
C ASN A 126 -18.74 7.05 -32.24
#